data_AF-A0A8B9J920-F1
#
_entry.id   AF-A0A8B9J920-F1
#
_cell.length_a   1.000
_cell.length_b   1.000
_cell.length_c   1.000
_cell.angle_alpha   90.00
_cell.angle_beta   90.00
_cell.angle_gamma   90.00
#
_symmetry.space_group_name_H-M   'P 1'
#
loop_
_entity.id
_entity.type
_entity.pdbx_description
1 polymer ?
#
loop_
_entity_poly.entity_id
_entity_poly.type
_entity_poly.pdbx_seq_one_letter_code
_entity_poly.pdbx_strand_id
1 'polypeptide(L)'
;YANAAPAVLAGVSSRLQANNKIYTYSGYCQEAPHPIIAKNTQKSCSFTKTTCSLYGSDGVLTYQILNDRNDCIGELAIMFSVPYNYKTYGNCFALGIFEPECPCDVNLYNKMYHESGTFTRGNGTGSSIKYSRNAVTLEGTMSPQSQSKMIVELCDVFCYSKPKDDCQPFFSLQYYH
;
A
#
# COMPACT_ATOMS: atom_id res chain seq x y z
N TYR A 1 -9.56 -3.39 -21.67
CA TYR A 1 -8.87 -4.15 -20.62
C TYR A 1 -7.76 -3.28 -20.02
N ALA A 2 -8.13 -2.34 -19.15
CA ALA A 2 -7.19 -1.45 -18.47
C ALA A 2 -7.14 -1.88 -17.01
N ASN A 3 -6.01 -2.45 -16.59
CA ASN A 3 -5.79 -2.94 -15.23
C ASN A 3 -5.28 -1.78 -14.39
N ALA A 4 -6.14 -0.79 -14.11
CA ALA A 4 -5.84 0.21 -13.11
C ALA A 4 -6.00 -0.43 -11.74
N ALA A 5 -4.94 -0.43 -10.93
CA ALA A 5 -5.01 -0.78 -9.53
C ALA A 5 -5.03 0.49 -8.69
N PRO A 6 -6.19 1.10 -8.40
CA PRO A 6 -6.24 2.20 -7.45
C PRO A 6 -5.83 1.68 -6.07
N ALA A 7 -4.68 2.14 -5.59
CA ALA A 7 -4.26 1.98 -4.22
C ALA A 7 -4.73 3.22 -3.44
N VAL A 8 -5.55 2.98 -2.43
CA VAL A 8 -6.10 4.00 -1.54
C VAL A 8 -5.41 3.87 -0.19
N LEU A 9 -4.76 4.94 0.23
CA LEU A 9 -3.97 5.03 1.44
C LEU A 9 -4.65 5.98 2.42
N ALA A 10 -5.04 5.48 3.59
CA ALA A 10 -5.54 6.29 4.69
C ALA A 10 -4.52 6.28 5.84
N GLY A 11 -4.00 7.46 6.18
CA GLY A 11 -3.16 7.65 7.37
C GLY A 11 -4.03 8.13 8.53
N VAL A 12 -4.23 7.32 9.57
CA VAL A 12 -5.14 7.66 10.68
C VAL A 12 -4.43 8.53 11.73
N SER A 13 -3.16 8.28 12.06
CA SER A 13 -2.51 8.96 13.22
C SER A 13 -1.13 9.58 12.94
N SER A 14 -0.37 9.08 11.97
CA SER A 14 0.96 9.60 11.61
C SER A 14 0.94 10.25 10.23
N ARG A 15 1.85 11.21 10.00
CA ARG A 15 2.02 11.81 8.67
C ARG A 15 2.87 10.86 7.83
N LEU A 16 2.39 10.52 6.65
CA LEU A 16 3.21 9.80 5.68
C LEU A 16 3.86 10.80 4.73
N GLN A 17 5.15 10.62 4.48
CA GLN A 17 5.87 11.39 3.48
C GLN A 17 6.42 10.43 2.42
N ALA A 18 5.89 10.56 1.21
CA ALA A 18 6.43 9.90 0.05
C ALA A 18 7.65 10.68 -0.42
N ASN A 19 8.82 10.05 -0.35
CA ASN A 19 10.00 10.50 -1.08
C ASN A 19 9.98 9.96 -2.52
N ASN A 20 8.81 9.97 -3.18
CA ASN A 20 8.57 9.49 -4.55
C ASN A 20 9.16 8.11 -4.88
N LYS A 21 9.30 7.25 -3.86
CA LYS A 21 9.92 5.94 -3.97
C LYS A 21 8.90 4.93 -4.47
N ILE A 22 8.79 4.83 -5.79
CA ILE A 22 8.02 3.80 -6.48
C ILE A 22 9.01 2.96 -7.28
N TYR A 23 8.93 1.65 -7.12
CA TYR A 23 9.54 0.71 -8.02
C TYR A 23 8.45 -0.06 -8.75
N THR A 24 8.46 0.03 -10.09
CA THR A 24 7.54 -0.72 -10.93
C THR A 24 8.30 -1.88 -11.56
N TYR A 25 7.92 -3.10 -11.21
CA TYR A 25 8.46 -4.32 -11.83
C TYR A 25 7.87 -4.53 -13.22
N SER A 26 6.55 -4.31 -13.37
CA SER A 26 5.87 -4.29 -14.67
C SER A 26 4.71 -3.30 -14.70
N GLY A 27 4.40 -2.79 -15.88
CA GLY A 27 3.44 -1.69 -16.05
C GLY A 27 4.08 -0.33 -15.82
N TYR A 28 3.28 0.64 -15.39
CA TYR A 28 3.73 1.99 -15.05
C TYR A 28 2.78 2.67 -14.05
N CYS A 29 3.29 3.68 -13.37
CA CYS A 29 2.50 4.56 -12.51
C CYS A 29 1.66 5.51 -13.38
N GLN A 30 0.34 5.38 -13.32
CA GLN A 30 -0.58 6.25 -14.05
C GLN A 30 -0.87 7.53 -13.27
N GLU A 31 -1.12 7.41 -11.96
CA GLU A 31 -1.28 8.54 -11.05
C GLU A 31 -0.35 8.36 -9.87
N ALA A 32 0.55 9.32 -9.68
CA ALA A 32 1.57 9.23 -8.64
C ALA A 32 0.97 9.29 -7.22
N PRO A 33 1.54 8.53 -6.27
CA PRO A 33 1.27 8.69 -4.85
C PRO A 33 1.48 10.15 -4.44
N HIS A 34 0.52 10.67 -3.68
CA HIS A 34 0.64 12.01 -3.14
C HIS A 34 1.88 12.10 -2.23
N PRO A 35 2.74 13.13 -2.36
CA PRO A 35 4.02 13.22 -1.65
C PRO A 35 3.87 13.32 -0.14
N ILE A 36 2.70 13.75 0.34
CA ILE A 36 2.39 13.84 1.76
C ILE A 36 0.95 13.35 1.97
N ILE A 37 0.77 12.44 2.92
CA ILE A 37 -0.54 12.06 3.45
C ILE A 37 -0.60 12.59 4.89
N ALA A 38 -1.42 13.61 5.09
CA ALA A 38 -1.65 14.17 6.41
C ALA A 38 -2.45 13.18 7.27
N LYS A 39 -2.37 13.35 8.59
CA LYS A 39 -3.17 12.58 9.54
C LYS A 39 -4.66 12.73 9.25
N ASN A 40 -5.42 11.66 9.42
CA ASN A 40 -6.85 11.57 9.13
C ASN A 40 -7.22 11.98 7.69
N THR A 41 -6.30 11.80 6.73
CA THR A 41 -6.59 12.03 5.32
C THR A 41 -6.36 10.77 4.51
N GLN A 42 -7.08 10.70 3.40
CA GLN A 42 -6.95 9.65 2.42
C GLN A 42 -6.36 10.22 1.13
N LYS A 43 -5.46 9.47 0.51
CA LYS A 43 -4.92 9.76 -0.81
C LYS A 43 -4.95 8.50 -1.66
N SER A 44 -5.05 8.69 -2.98
CA SER A 44 -5.04 7.61 -3.95
C SER A 44 -3.85 7.74 -4.89
N CYS A 45 -3.45 6.60 -5.45
CA CYS A 45 -2.59 6.50 -6.61
C CYS A 45 -3.07 5.34 -7.49
N SER A 46 -2.61 5.28 -8.73
CA SER A 46 -2.98 4.20 -9.64
C SER A 46 -1.82 3.73 -10.49
N PHE A 47 -1.78 2.42 -10.68
CA PHE A 47 -0.80 1.72 -11.48
C PHE A 47 -1.52 0.95 -12.57
N THR A 48 -0.93 0.90 -13.76
CA THR A 48 -1.55 0.23 -14.91
C THR A 48 -0.52 -0.53 -15.73
N LYS A 49 -0.99 -1.57 -16.42
CA LYS A 49 -0.13 -2.33 -17.32
C LYS A 49 0.24 -1.50 -18.55
N THR A 50 1.37 -1.80 -19.16
CA THR A 50 1.73 -1.26 -20.47
C THR A 50 0.79 -1.81 -21.55
N THR A 51 0.37 -0.96 -22.49
CA THR A 51 -0.43 -1.36 -23.65
C THR A 51 0.31 -2.42 -24.46
N CYS A 52 -0.41 -3.42 -24.97
CA CYS A 52 0.14 -4.58 -25.70
C CYS A 52 1.16 -5.46 -24.93
N SER A 53 1.41 -5.20 -23.64
CA SER A 53 2.21 -6.09 -22.80
C SER A 53 1.43 -7.34 -22.38
N LEU A 54 2.13 -8.47 -22.33
CA LEU A 54 1.68 -9.74 -21.76
C LEU A 54 1.84 -9.80 -20.23
N TYR A 55 2.46 -8.78 -19.63
CA TYR A 55 2.64 -8.65 -18.20
C TYR A 55 1.54 -7.81 -17.56
N GLY A 56 1.34 -8.06 -16.27
CA GLY A 56 0.40 -7.34 -15.43
C GLY A 56 0.93 -5.97 -14.97
N SER A 57 0.45 -5.53 -13.81
CA SER A 57 1.00 -4.38 -13.10
C SER A 57 1.46 -4.82 -11.72
N ASP A 58 2.76 -4.71 -11.50
CA ASP A 58 3.43 -5.23 -10.32
C ASP A 58 4.46 -4.19 -9.83
N GLY A 59 4.53 -3.99 -8.52
CA GLY A 59 5.46 -3.03 -7.96
C GLY A 59 5.44 -2.92 -6.45
N VAL A 60 6.30 -2.05 -5.94
CA VAL A 60 6.33 -1.66 -4.54
C VAL A 60 6.41 -0.14 -4.45
N LEU A 61 5.73 0.42 -3.46
CA LEU A 61 5.81 1.83 -3.12
C LEU A 61 6.12 1.97 -1.64
N THR A 62 6.87 3.02 -1.29
CA THR A 62 7.23 3.28 0.11
C THR A 62 6.86 4.68 0.57
N TYR A 63 6.57 4.79 1.87
CA TYR A 63 6.34 6.05 2.57
C TYR A 63 7.15 6.06 3.86
N GLN A 64 7.76 7.20 4.18
CA GLN A 64 8.26 7.43 5.52
C GLN A 64 7.10 7.66 6.48
N ILE A 65 7.13 6.99 7.62
CA ILE A 65 6.21 7.22 8.73
C ILE A 65 6.86 8.24 9.64
N LEU A 66 6.25 9.42 9.76
CA LEU A 66 6.76 10.50 10.59
C LEU A 66 5.93 10.65 11.87
N ASN A 67 6.63 10.80 12.99
CA ASN A 67 6.02 11.15 14.27
C ASN A 67 5.69 12.66 14.33
N ASP A 68 5.15 13.12 15.46
CA ASP A 68 4.77 14.53 15.67
C ASP A 68 5.95 15.52 15.70
N ARG A 69 7.15 15.01 15.94
CA ARG A 69 8.41 15.77 15.93
C ARG A 69 9.07 15.79 14.56
N ASN A 70 8.44 15.18 13.54
CA ASN A 70 8.99 14.95 12.20
C ASN A 70 10.17 13.97 12.15
N ASP A 71 10.37 13.15 13.18
CA ASP A 71 11.35 12.06 13.12
C ASP A 71 10.78 10.89 12.30
N CYS A 72 11.62 10.29 11.45
CA CYS A 72 11.29 9.07 10.73
C CYS A 72 11.35 7.88 11.67
N ILE A 73 10.21 7.24 11.91
CA ILE A 73 10.08 6.09 12.82
C ILE A 73 9.96 4.76 12.07
N GLY A 74 9.98 4.79 10.74
CA GLY A 74 9.98 3.61 9.89
C GLY A 74 9.59 3.92 8.45
N GLU A 75 9.84 2.98 7.56
CA GLU A 75 9.44 3.05 6.15
C GLU A 75 8.31 2.05 5.89
N LEU A 76 7.09 2.57 5.68
CA LEU A 76 5.97 1.77 5.19
C LEU A 76 6.29 1.30 3.77
N ALA A 77 6.21 0.00 3.53
CA ALA A 77 6.31 -0.58 2.20
C ALA A 77 5.02 -1.33 1.85
N ILE A 78 4.56 -1.09 0.62
CA ILE A 78 3.33 -1.66 0.09
C ILE A 78 3.67 -2.28 -1.26
N MET A 79 3.59 -3.61 -1.33
CA MET A 79 3.76 -4.36 -2.57
C MET A 79 2.39 -4.73 -3.10
N PHE A 80 2.22 -4.62 -4.42
CA PHE A 80 1.05 -5.11 -5.14
C PHE A 80 1.47 -5.87 -6.39
N SER A 81 0.67 -6.86 -6.75
CA SER A 81 0.81 -7.65 -7.97
C SER A 81 -0.56 -7.98 -8.54
N VAL A 82 -0.78 -7.56 -9.79
CA VAL A 82 -2.01 -7.74 -10.55
C VAL A 82 -1.64 -8.41 -11.87
N PRO A 83 -1.75 -9.75 -11.97
CA PRO A 83 -1.29 -10.48 -13.13
C PRO A 83 -2.12 -10.16 -14.38
N TYR A 84 -1.55 -10.42 -15.56
CA TYR A 84 -2.30 -10.40 -16.81
C TYR A 84 -3.15 -11.68 -16.97
N ASN A 85 -2.59 -12.84 -16.60
CA ASN A 85 -3.22 -14.15 -16.80
C ASN A 85 -3.82 -14.72 -15.50
N TYR A 86 -5.12 -14.52 -15.33
CA TYR A 86 -5.89 -15.04 -14.18
C TYR A 86 -6.23 -16.53 -14.23
N LYS A 87 -5.92 -17.24 -15.32
CA LYS A 87 -6.09 -18.70 -15.36
C LYS A 87 -5.07 -19.41 -14.47
N THR A 88 -3.94 -18.76 -14.21
CA THR A 88 -2.79 -19.36 -13.50
C THR A 88 -2.43 -18.59 -12.23
N TYR A 89 -2.69 -17.28 -12.19
CA TYR A 89 -2.28 -16.41 -11.09
C TYR A 89 -3.46 -15.61 -10.52
N GLY A 90 -3.38 -15.28 -9.23
CA GLY A 90 -4.31 -14.36 -8.57
C GLY A 90 -3.60 -13.06 -8.17
N ASN A 91 -4.38 -12.08 -7.75
CA ASN A 91 -3.83 -10.86 -7.15
C ASN A 91 -3.08 -11.19 -5.87
N CYS A 92 -2.02 -10.44 -5.59
CA CYS A 92 -1.23 -10.59 -4.37
C CYS A 92 -0.78 -9.21 -3.88
N PHE A 93 -0.73 -9.04 -2.57
CA PHE A 93 -0.20 -7.81 -1.96
C PHE A 93 0.52 -8.11 -0.65
N ALA A 94 1.37 -7.19 -0.22
CA ALA A 94 2.05 -7.28 1.06
C ALA A 94 2.23 -5.92 1.71
N LEU A 95 2.22 -5.91 3.05
CA LEU A 95 2.36 -4.74 3.90
C LEU A 95 3.48 -4.99 4.92
N GLY A 96 4.35 -4.00 5.12
CA GLY A 96 5.39 -4.08 6.15
C GLY A 96 5.95 -2.72 6.54
N ILE A 97 6.64 -2.69 7.68
CA ILE A 97 7.38 -1.52 8.17
C ILE A 97 8.84 -1.89 8.27
N PHE A 98 9.65 -1.26 7.43
CA PHE A 98 11.08 -1.44 7.32
C PHE A 98 11.83 -0.35 8.07
N GLU A 99 13.14 -0.54 8.23
CA GLU A 99 14.01 0.50 8.77
C GLU A 99 13.96 1.76 7.90
N PRO A 100 14.13 2.95 8.49
CA PRO A 100 14.27 4.19 7.74
C PRO A 100 15.26 4.06 6.60
N GLU A 101 14.98 4.74 5.48
CA GLU A 101 15.83 4.77 4.29
C GLU A 101 15.90 3.44 3.51
N CYS A 102 15.04 2.47 3.83
CA CYS A 102 14.90 1.26 3.03
C CYS A 102 14.76 1.61 1.52
N PRO A 103 15.62 1.04 0.64
CA PRO A 103 15.54 1.29 -0.79
C PRO A 103 14.22 0.76 -1.37
N CYS A 104 13.57 1.57 -2.20
CA CYS A 104 12.42 1.11 -2.98
C CYS A 104 12.93 0.67 -4.36
N ASP A 105 13.29 -0.60 -4.44
CA ASP A 105 13.96 -1.18 -5.60
C ASP A 105 13.48 -2.62 -5.87
N VAL A 106 14.15 -3.26 -6.84
CA VAL A 106 13.90 -4.66 -7.22
C VAL A 106 14.12 -5.63 -6.06
N ASN A 107 15.06 -5.35 -5.15
CA ASN A 107 15.35 -6.23 -4.02
C ASN A 107 14.21 -6.20 -3.02
N LEU A 108 13.68 -5.01 -2.70
CA LEU A 108 12.52 -4.88 -1.84
C LEU A 108 11.29 -5.57 -2.45
N TYR A 109 11.05 -5.38 -3.75
CA TYR A 109 9.97 -6.07 -4.47
C TYR A 109 10.11 -7.59 -4.37
N ASN A 110 11.27 -8.14 -4.76
CA ASN A 110 11.52 -9.58 -4.73
C ASN A 110 11.39 -10.16 -3.32
N LYS A 111 11.90 -9.46 -2.31
CA LYS A 111 11.76 -9.83 -0.90
C LYS A 111 10.28 -9.92 -0.51
N MET A 112 9.50 -8.89 -0.78
CA MET A 112 8.08 -8.86 -0.40
C MET A 112 7.23 -9.85 -1.20
N TYR A 113 7.59 -10.15 -2.45
CA TYR A 113 6.81 -11.03 -3.33
C TYR A 113 7.17 -12.51 -3.19
N HIS A 114 8.45 -12.86 -3.11
CA HIS A 114 8.92 -14.26 -3.12
C HIS A 114 9.28 -14.81 -1.73
N GLU A 115 9.79 -13.97 -0.83
CA GLU A 115 10.38 -14.43 0.43
C GLU A 115 9.38 -14.36 1.59
N SER A 116 9.84 -14.65 2.80
CA SER A 116 9.12 -14.38 4.04
C SER A 116 9.98 -13.45 4.90
N GLY A 117 9.36 -12.65 5.77
CA GLY A 117 10.12 -11.73 6.61
C GLY A 117 9.22 -10.90 7.52
N THR A 118 9.71 -9.73 7.92
CA THR A 118 9.00 -8.78 8.79
C THR A 118 7.94 -7.96 8.02
N PHE A 119 7.09 -8.66 7.26
CA PHE A 119 5.96 -8.13 6.50
C PHE A 119 4.89 -9.21 6.39
N THR A 120 3.63 -8.83 6.17
CA THR A 120 2.53 -9.77 5.90
C THR A 120 2.20 -9.73 4.41
N ARG A 121 2.18 -10.90 3.75
CA ARG A 121 1.71 -11.07 2.37
C ARG A 121 0.41 -11.85 2.36
N GLY A 122 -0.51 -11.50 1.45
CA GLY A 122 -1.73 -12.24 1.23
C GLY A 122 -2.24 -12.14 -0.20
N ASN A 123 -3.19 -13.03 -0.51
CA ASN A 123 -3.88 -13.04 -1.78
C ASN A 123 -4.92 -11.90 -1.81
N GLY A 124 -5.04 -11.24 -2.96
CA GLY A 124 -6.06 -10.22 -3.19
C GLY A 124 -7.43 -10.86 -3.45
N THR A 125 -8.01 -11.51 -2.45
CA THR A 125 -9.35 -12.14 -2.53
C THR A 125 -10.47 -11.20 -2.12
N GLY A 126 -10.14 -9.99 -1.66
CA GLY A 126 -11.01 -9.08 -0.92
C GLY A 126 -10.92 -9.22 0.61
N SER A 127 -10.24 -10.25 1.11
CA SER A 127 -9.98 -10.44 2.55
C SER A 127 -8.90 -9.48 3.04
N SER A 128 -8.96 -9.08 4.31
CA SER A 128 -7.94 -8.21 4.90
C SER A 128 -6.73 -9.01 5.39
N ILE A 129 -5.55 -8.39 5.28
CA ILE A 129 -4.34 -8.80 5.98
C ILE A 129 -3.96 -7.72 6.99
N LYS A 130 -3.32 -8.15 8.08
CA LYS A 130 -2.84 -7.25 9.13
C LYS A 130 -1.35 -7.46 9.37
N TYR A 131 -0.67 -6.37 9.66
CA TYR A 131 0.73 -6.36 10.09
C TYR A 131 0.85 -5.41 11.27
N SER A 132 1.58 -5.79 12.32
CA SER A 132 1.82 -4.93 13.47
C SER A 132 3.29 -4.98 13.86
N ARG A 133 3.88 -3.80 14.10
CA ARG A 133 5.23 -3.64 14.64
C ARG A 133 5.25 -2.42 15.57
N ASN A 134 5.75 -2.61 16.79
CA ASN A 134 5.76 -1.58 17.83
C ASN A 134 4.35 -0.99 18.04
N ALA A 135 4.23 0.34 17.94
CA ALA A 135 2.99 1.10 18.07
C ALA A 135 2.18 1.18 16.76
N VAL A 136 2.67 0.65 15.64
CA VAL A 136 2.00 0.81 14.34
C VAL A 136 1.37 -0.49 13.90
N THR A 137 0.12 -0.40 13.43
CA THR A 137 -0.62 -1.48 12.78
C THR A 137 -1.03 -1.05 11.38
N LEU A 138 -0.80 -1.92 10.41
CA LEU A 138 -1.26 -1.81 9.04
C LEU A 138 -2.37 -2.84 8.83
N GLU A 139 -3.46 -2.40 8.23
CA GLU A 139 -4.49 -3.28 7.70
C GLU A 139 -4.68 -2.96 6.23
N GLY A 140 -4.84 -3.98 5.39
CA GLY A 140 -5.19 -3.71 4.01
C GLY A 140 -5.97 -4.84 3.36
N THR A 141 -6.67 -4.47 2.30
CA THR A 141 -7.48 -5.35 1.46
C THR A 141 -7.11 -5.13 0.00
N MET A 142 -7.29 -6.15 -0.82
CA MET A 142 -7.11 -6.06 -2.26
C MET A 142 -8.16 -6.93 -2.94
N SER A 143 -8.87 -6.38 -3.93
CA SER A 143 -9.93 -7.10 -4.64
C SER A 143 -9.36 -8.09 -5.68
N PRO A 144 -10.11 -9.14 -6.08
CA PRO A 144 -9.58 -10.21 -6.96
C PRO A 144 -9.63 -9.92 -8.45
N GLN A 145 -10.24 -8.80 -8.87
CA GLN A 145 -10.43 -8.50 -10.29
C GLN A 145 -9.18 -7.87 -10.92
N SER A 146 -9.13 -7.87 -12.26
CA SER A 146 -8.05 -7.24 -13.02
C SER A 146 -8.02 -5.71 -12.88
N GLN A 147 -9.16 -5.10 -12.58
CA GLN A 147 -9.30 -3.74 -12.07
C GLN A 147 -9.34 -3.80 -10.54
N SER A 148 -8.16 -4.00 -9.94
CA SER A 148 -8.04 -4.31 -8.52
C SER A 148 -8.06 -3.06 -7.66
N LYS A 149 -8.97 -2.96 -6.69
CA LYS A 149 -8.88 -1.90 -5.67
C LYS A 149 -8.11 -2.42 -4.46
N MET A 150 -7.07 -1.68 -4.08
CA MET A 150 -6.31 -1.93 -2.86
C MET A 150 -6.58 -0.81 -1.86
N ILE A 151 -6.84 -1.16 -0.61
CA ILE A 151 -7.03 -0.20 0.48
C ILE A 151 -6.02 -0.55 1.56
N VAL A 152 -5.28 0.45 2.04
CA VAL A 152 -4.35 0.32 3.16
C VAL A 152 -4.64 1.39 4.19
N GLU A 153 -4.80 0.95 5.42
CA GLU A 153 -5.02 1.77 6.59
C GLU A 153 -3.83 1.63 7.52
N LEU A 154 -3.27 2.77 7.92
CA LEU A 154 -2.24 2.84 8.95
C LEU A 154 -2.84 3.40 10.24
N CYS A 155 -2.83 2.58 11.27
CA CYS A 155 -3.23 2.92 12.62
C CYS A 155 -2.00 2.96 13.54
N ASP A 156 -1.86 4.00 14.34
CA ASP A 156 -0.76 4.13 15.31
C ASP A 156 -1.32 4.32 16.72
N VAL A 157 -0.71 3.63 17.68
CA VAL A 157 -1.09 3.59 19.10
C VAL A 157 -0.82 4.94 19.79
N PHE A 158 -0.07 5.88 19.20
CA PHE A 158 0.02 7.25 19.74
C PHE A 158 -1.35 7.93 19.91
N CYS A 159 -2.40 7.43 19.23
CA CYS A 159 -3.79 7.90 19.39
C CYS A 159 -4.57 7.32 20.58
N TYR A 160 -4.10 6.30 21.32
CA TYR A 160 -4.86 5.77 22.48
C TYR A 160 -4.97 6.76 23.66
N SER A 161 -4.38 7.95 23.55
CA SER A 161 -4.60 9.05 24.48
C SER A 161 -5.87 9.87 24.18
N LYS A 162 -6.60 9.58 23.08
CA LYS A 162 -7.90 10.21 22.80
C LYS A 162 -9.05 9.19 22.87
N PRO A 163 -10.22 9.60 23.42
CA PRO A 163 -11.35 8.70 23.67
C PRO A 163 -11.88 8.03 22.40
N LYS A 164 -12.36 6.79 22.56
CA LYS A 164 -12.76 5.84 21.50
C LYS A 164 -13.88 6.32 20.57
N ASP A 165 -14.56 7.42 20.89
CA ASP A 165 -15.74 7.90 20.16
C ASP A 165 -15.39 8.74 18.90
N ASP A 166 -14.11 9.07 18.69
CA ASP A 166 -13.65 9.91 17.57
C ASP A 166 -12.97 9.11 16.43
N CYS A 167 -12.83 7.79 16.58
CA CYS A 167 -12.40 6.90 15.49
C CYS A 167 -13.60 6.52 14.63
N GLN A 168 -14.05 7.44 13.78
CA GLN A 168 -14.98 7.11 12.70
C GLN A 168 -14.25 6.23 11.66
N PRO A 169 -14.74 5.02 11.33
CA PRO A 169 -14.20 4.25 10.21
C PRO A 169 -14.49 5.03 8.91
N PHE A 170 -13.46 5.67 8.35
CA PHE A 170 -13.58 6.54 7.20
C PHE A 170 -13.60 5.72 5.89
N PHE A 171 -14.66 4.93 5.68
CA PHE A 171 -14.90 4.23 4.43
C PHE A 171 -15.38 5.22 3.35
N SER A 172 -14.46 5.79 2.57
CA SER A 172 -14.80 6.49 1.33
C SER A 172 -14.73 5.51 0.15
N LEU A 173 -15.89 4.97 -0.23
CA LEU A 173 -16.08 4.27 -1.50
C LEU A 173 -16.31 5.31 -2.61
N GLN A 174 -15.24 5.82 -3.21
CA GLN A 174 -15.38 6.47 -4.52
C GLN A 174 -15.32 5.41 -5.62
N TYR A 175 -16.42 5.29 -6.35
CA TYR A 175 -16.60 4.56 -7.60
C TYR A 175 -16.16 5.47 -8.75
N TYR A 176 -15.33 4.99 -9.67
CA TYR A 176 -15.13 5.62 -10.98
C TYR A 176 -15.74 4.69 -12.03
N HIS A 177 -16.62 5.25 -12.87
CA HIS A 177 -17.26 4.60 -14.03
C HIS A 177 -16.26 4.33 -15.15
#